data_AF-A0A1V8M516-F1
#
_entry.id   AF-A0A1V8M516-F1
#
_cell.length_a   1.000
_cell.length_b   1.000
_cell.length_c   1.000
_cell.angle_alpha   90.00
_cell.angle_beta   90.00
_cell.angle_gamma   90.00
#
_symmetry.space_group_name_H-M   'P 1'
#
loop_
_entity.id
_entity.type
_entity.pdbx_description
1 polymer ?
#
loop_
_entity_poly.entity_id
_entity_poly.type
_entity_poly.pdbx_seq_one_letter_code
_entity_poly.pdbx_strand_id
1 'polypeptide(L)'
;MFGGVLTILIAIWIYRSAVRAKTENVIIWTAGAAVLFIVVQVLFYNINIFIIDGFSNDVGANYDRDLVDIGDRVTSSGGTGGIQEGFFGTVLGILFEIMPLFMGWLSVAFIRTKYMLKQELNITNLVSGITDVFVGIKNSFKTSEE
;
A
#
# COMPACT_ATOMS: atom_id res chain seq x y z
N MET A 1 -10.32 2.50 1.20
CA MET A 1 -10.47 2.81 -0.25
C MET A 1 -9.32 3.65 -0.86
N PHE A 2 -8.12 3.72 -0.26
CA PHE A 2 -7.00 4.55 -0.75
C PHE A 2 -6.05 3.87 -1.76
N GLY A 3 -6.17 2.55 -1.95
CA GLY A 3 -5.23 1.75 -2.74
C GLY A 3 -5.13 2.14 -4.21
N GLY A 4 -6.25 2.45 -4.87
CA GLY A 4 -6.29 2.71 -6.32
C GLY A 4 -5.47 3.93 -6.75
N VAL A 5 -5.63 5.07 -6.06
CA VAL A 5 -4.84 6.28 -6.31
C VAL A 5 -3.36 6.02 -6.05
N LEU A 6 -3.04 5.31 -4.97
CA LEU A 6 -1.66 4.99 -4.63
C LEU A 6 -1.01 4.06 -5.67
N THR A 7 -1.76 3.12 -6.26
CA THR A 7 -1.27 2.29 -7.36
C THR A 7 -0.84 3.13 -8.57
N ILE A 8 -1.61 4.16 -8.91
CA ILE A 8 -1.28 5.07 -10.02
C ILE A 8 0.00 5.86 -9.68
N LEU A 9 0.11 6.38 -8.46
CA LEU A 9 1.30 7.10 -8.02
C LEU A 9 2.55 6.21 -8.03
N ILE A 10 2.41 4.95 -7.59
CA ILE A 10 3.48 3.93 -7.69
C ILE A 10 3.89 3.71 -9.14
N ALA A 11 2.92 3.53 -10.05
CA ALA A 11 3.20 3.31 -11.47
C ALA A 11 3.97 4.50 -12.08
N ILE A 12 3.52 5.73 -11.81
CA ILE A 12 4.20 6.95 -12.27
C ILE A 12 5.61 7.04 -11.67
N TRP A 13 5.75 6.77 -10.37
CA TRP A 13 7.03 6.81 -9.68
C TRP A 13 8.04 5.85 -10.29
N ILE A 14 7.62 4.61 -10.56
CA ILE A 14 8.46 3.57 -11.15
C ILE A 14 8.79 3.90 -12.60
N TYR A 15 7.79 4.30 -13.39
CA TYR A 15 7.99 4.71 -14.78
C TYR A 15 9.06 5.80 -14.91
N ARG A 16 8.94 6.87 -14.13
CA ARG A 16 9.91 7.98 -14.20
C ARG A 16 11.29 7.58 -13.71
N SER A 17 11.34 6.72 -12.68
CA SER A 17 12.61 6.18 -12.17
C SER A 17 13.32 5.32 -13.23
N ALA A 18 12.57 4.44 -13.89
CA ALA A 18 13.04 3.56 -14.96
C ALA A 18 13.54 4.35 -16.18
N VAL A 19 12.76 5.34 -16.65
CA VAL A 19 13.16 6.24 -17.75
C VAL A 19 14.44 7.00 -17.40
N ARG A 20 14.53 7.58 -16.20
CA ARG A 20 15.70 8.34 -15.76
C ARG A 20 16.95 7.46 -15.65
N ALA A 21 16.79 6.23 -15.17
CA ALA A 21 17.86 5.25 -15.04
C ALA A 21 18.20 4.54 -16.36
N LYS A 22 17.46 4.82 -17.45
CA LYS A 22 17.61 4.16 -18.76
C LYS A 22 17.56 2.63 -18.66
N THR A 23 16.69 2.13 -17.79
CA THR A 23 16.51 0.68 -17.64
C THR A 23 15.87 0.09 -18.88
N GLU A 24 16.29 -1.10 -19.27
CA GLU A 24 15.57 -1.89 -20.28
C GLU A 24 14.16 -2.22 -19.77
N ASN A 25 13.20 -2.32 -20.70
CA ASN A 25 11.83 -2.77 -20.43
C ASN A 25 11.06 -1.92 -19.39
N VAL A 26 11.10 -0.59 -19.52
CA VAL A 26 10.39 0.38 -18.65
C VAL A 26 8.94 -0.04 -18.36
N ILE A 27 8.20 -0.47 -19.39
CA ILE A 27 6.78 -0.86 -19.26
C ILE A 27 6.63 -2.09 -18.34
N ILE A 28 7.54 -3.07 -18.43
CA ILE A 28 7.52 -4.26 -17.57
C ILE A 28 7.78 -3.88 -16.11
N TRP A 29 8.74 -2.99 -15.85
CA TRP A 29 8.98 -2.50 -14.49
C TRP A 29 7.78 -1.77 -13.92
N THR A 30 7.14 -0.90 -14.70
CA THR A 30 5.95 -0.16 -14.29
C THR A 30 4.77 -1.09 -14.01
N ALA A 31 4.44 -1.99 -14.94
CA ALA A 31 3.34 -2.94 -14.77
C ALA A 31 3.61 -3.92 -13.64
N GLY A 32 4.83 -4.47 -13.56
CA GLY A 32 5.26 -5.38 -12.52
C GLY A 32 5.19 -4.75 -11.13
N ALA A 33 5.55 -3.47 -10.99
CA ALA A 33 5.43 -2.76 -9.73
C ALA A 33 3.96 -2.54 -9.30
N ALA A 34 3.07 -2.23 -10.25
CA ALA A 34 1.64 -2.11 -9.97
C ALA A 34 1.04 -3.46 -9.51
N VAL A 35 1.39 -4.55 -10.19
CA VAL A 35 0.97 -5.91 -9.80
C VAL A 35 1.53 -6.28 -8.43
N LEU A 36 2.82 -6.08 -8.20
CA LEU A 36 3.46 -6.36 -6.91
C LEU A 36 2.77 -5.60 -5.77
N PHE A 37 2.48 -4.32 -5.98
CA PHE A 37 1.79 -3.47 -5.01
C PHE A 37 0.41 -4.04 -4.62
N ILE A 38 -0.39 -4.45 -5.61
CA ILE A 38 -1.72 -5.03 -5.38
C ILE A 38 -1.61 -6.39 -4.67
N VAL A 39 -0.71 -7.27 -5.12
CA VAL A 39 -0.53 -8.60 -4.52
C VAL A 39 -0.14 -8.47 -3.05
N VAL A 40 0.82 -7.60 -2.73
CA VAL A 40 1.25 -7.39 -1.35
C VAL A 40 0.13 -6.78 -0.52
N GLN A 41 -0.64 -5.82 -1.05
CA GLN A 41 -1.82 -5.32 -0.34
C GLN A 41 -2.80 -6.43 0.01
N VAL A 42 -3.19 -7.26 -0.96
CA VAL A 42 -4.12 -8.37 -0.73
C VAL A 42 -3.58 -9.33 0.33
N LEU A 43 -2.28 -9.65 0.30
CA LEU A 43 -1.66 -10.49 1.33
C LEU A 43 -1.76 -9.86 2.72
N PHE A 44 -1.45 -8.58 2.86
CA PHE A 44 -1.51 -7.89 4.15
C PHE A 44 -2.94 -7.63 4.65
N TYR A 45 -3.92 -7.48 3.76
CA TYR A 45 -5.33 -7.51 4.15
C TYR A 45 -5.69 -8.85 4.79
N ASN A 46 -5.28 -9.96 4.17
CA ASN A 46 -5.51 -11.30 4.73
C ASN A 46 -4.77 -11.52 6.05
N ILE A 47 -3.54 -11.02 6.19
CA ILE A 47 -2.79 -11.08 7.46
C ILE A 47 -3.51 -10.29 8.56
N ASN A 48 -3.99 -9.09 8.25
CA ASN A 48 -4.71 -8.27 9.23
C ASN A 48 -6.00 -8.96 9.68
N ILE A 49 -6.75 -9.54 8.74
CA ILE A 49 -7.95 -10.34 9.05
C ILE A 49 -7.56 -11.53 9.94
N PHE A 50 -6.53 -12.29 9.56
CA PHE A 50 -6.06 -13.43 10.35
C PHE A 50 -5.69 -13.04 11.79
N ILE A 51 -5.03 -11.89 11.98
CA ILE A 51 -4.69 -11.37 13.30
C ILE A 51 -5.96 -11.04 14.08
N ILE A 52 -6.88 -10.25 13.52
CA ILE A 52 -8.13 -9.87 14.20
C ILE A 52 -8.93 -11.11 14.60
N ASP A 53 -9.03 -12.09 13.70
CA ASP A 53 -9.77 -13.34 13.91
C ASP A 53 -9.10 -14.21 14.99
N GLY A 54 -7.77 -14.30 14.97
CA GLY A 54 -7.00 -15.08 15.95
C GLY A 54 -7.10 -14.54 17.38
N PHE A 55 -7.43 -13.25 17.55
CA PHE A 55 -7.61 -12.64 18.86
C PHE A 55 -9.08 -12.39 19.25
N SER A 56 -10.04 -12.63 18.35
CA SER A 56 -11.47 -12.53 18.65
C SER A 56 -11.99 -13.89 19.12
N ASN A 57 -12.49 -13.98 20.36
CA ASN A 57 -12.94 -15.24 20.97
C ASN A 57 -14.24 -15.83 20.36
N ASP A 58 -14.83 -15.21 19.34
CA ASP A 58 -16.12 -15.62 18.78
C ASP A 58 -16.11 -15.61 17.24
N VAL A 59 -15.37 -16.53 16.64
CA VAL A 59 -15.50 -16.86 15.20
C VAL A 59 -16.70 -17.81 15.02
N GLY A 60 -17.89 -17.33 15.40
CA GLY A 60 -19.15 -18.09 15.34
C GLY A 60 -19.75 -18.15 13.93
N ALA A 61 -20.74 -19.02 13.72
CA ALA A 61 -21.35 -19.33 12.42
C ALA A 61 -22.02 -18.16 11.67
N ASN A 62 -22.14 -16.99 12.30
CA ASN A 62 -22.64 -15.74 11.69
C ASN A 62 -21.51 -14.78 11.27
N TYR A 63 -20.26 -15.24 11.27
CA TYR A 63 -19.08 -14.45 10.94
C TYR A 63 -19.03 -14.12 9.43
N ASP A 64 -19.27 -12.84 9.09
CA ASP A 64 -19.26 -12.37 7.71
C ASP A 64 -17.84 -12.00 7.26
N ARG A 65 -17.22 -12.89 6.46
CA ARG A 65 -15.89 -12.67 5.88
C ARG A 65 -15.87 -11.66 4.73
N ASP A 66 -17.03 -11.31 4.17
CA ASP A 66 -17.13 -10.48 2.97
C ASP A 66 -17.00 -8.98 3.26
N LEU A 67 -16.83 -8.59 4.54
CA LEU A 67 -16.51 -7.21 4.91
C LEU A 67 -15.13 -6.83 4.37
N VAL A 68 -15.14 -6.05 3.28
CA VAL A 68 -13.96 -5.50 2.59
C VAL A 68 -13.29 -4.38 3.41
N ASP A 69 -14.00 -3.82 4.38
CA ASP A 69 -13.50 -2.81 5.32
C ASP A 69 -13.20 -3.45 6.69
N ILE A 70 -12.05 -3.10 7.27
CA ILE A 70 -11.64 -3.52 8.61
C ILE A 70 -12.44 -2.74 9.67
N GLY A 71 -12.85 -1.49 9.40
CA GLY A 71 -13.65 -0.69 10.32
C GLY A 71 -15.06 -1.23 10.54
N ASP A 72 -15.67 -1.82 9.53
CA ASP A 72 -17.02 -2.39 9.61
C ASP A 72 -17.07 -3.67 10.47
N ARG A 73 -15.92 -4.35 10.65
CA ARG A 73 -15.79 -5.54 11.52
C ARG A 73 -15.89 -5.19 13.01
N VAL A 74 -15.59 -3.95 13.41
CA VAL A 74 -15.72 -3.46 14.79
C VAL A 74 -17.18 -3.25 15.19
N THR A 75 -18.05 -2.92 14.23
CA THR A 75 -19.44 -2.51 14.51
C THR A 75 -20.44 -3.66 14.34
N SER A 76 -20.10 -4.67 13.53
CA SER A 76 -21.01 -5.77 13.16
C SER A 76 -20.98 -6.95 14.13
N SER A 77 -19.86 -7.20 14.84
CA SER A 77 -19.84 -8.09 15.99
C SER A 77 -20.15 -7.28 17.25
N GLY A 78 -21.40 -7.30 17.73
CA GLY A 78 -21.81 -6.69 19.00
C GLY A 78 -21.17 -7.30 20.26
N GLY A 79 -19.95 -7.83 20.17
CA GLY A 79 -19.22 -8.48 21.24
C GLY A 79 -18.15 -7.55 21.80
N THR A 80 -18.44 -6.95 22.96
CA THR A 80 -17.45 -6.40 23.88
C THR A 80 -16.39 -7.45 24.25
N GLY A 81 -15.20 -7.43 23.64
CA GLY A 81 -14.06 -8.27 23.96
C GLY A 81 -12.90 -8.34 22.93
N GLY A 82 -12.92 -7.61 21.81
CA GLY A 82 -11.86 -7.69 20.78
C GLY A 82 -10.63 -6.80 21.04
N ILE A 83 -9.47 -7.12 20.44
CA ILE A 83 -8.25 -6.27 20.52
C ILE A 83 -8.46 -4.87 19.89
N GLN A 84 -9.53 -4.73 19.11
CA GLN A 84 -9.93 -3.50 18.45
C GLN A 84 -10.93 -2.66 19.26
N GLU A 85 -11.08 -2.91 20.56
CA GLU A 85 -11.92 -2.08 21.45
C GLU A 85 -11.18 -0.96 22.17
N GLY A 86 -11.92 0.15 22.40
CA GLY A 86 -11.43 1.33 23.09
C GLY A 86 -10.36 2.11 22.31
N PHE A 87 -9.64 2.99 23.01
CA PHE A 87 -8.61 3.85 22.40
C PHE A 87 -7.51 3.06 21.69
N PHE A 88 -7.02 1.97 22.29
CA PHE A 88 -6.04 1.09 21.66
C PHE A 88 -6.60 0.40 20.42
N GLY A 89 -7.89 0.10 20.42
CA GLY A 89 -8.57 -0.47 19.28
C GLY A 89 -8.71 0.45 18.08
N THR A 90 -9.00 1.73 18.31
CA THR A 90 -8.99 2.75 17.25
C THR A 90 -7.59 2.89 16.64
N VAL A 91 -6.55 2.90 17.46
CA VAL A 91 -5.15 2.97 16.97
C VAL A 91 -4.79 1.73 16.15
N LEU A 92 -5.16 0.53 16.62
CA LEU A 92 -4.93 -0.72 15.90
C LEU A 92 -5.73 -0.80 14.59
N GLY A 93 -6.97 -0.30 14.56
CA GLY A 93 -7.78 -0.21 13.35
C GLY A 93 -7.11 0.65 12.27
N ILE A 94 -6.64 1.85 12.64
CA ILE A 94 -5.90 2.75 11.74
C ILE A 94 -4.61 2.08 11.25
N LEU A 95 -3.87 1.43 12.14
CA LEU A 95 -2.64 0.71 11.76
C LEU A 95 -2.92 -0.41 10.76
N PHE A 96 -3.99 -1.19 10.97
CA PHE A 96 -4.37 -2.26 10.05
C PHE A 96 -4.95 -1.75 8.73
N GLU A 97 -5.49 -0.54 8.68
CA GLU A 97 -5.88 0.08 7.41
C GLU A 97 -4.66 0.58 6.60
N ILE A 98 -3.66 1.15 7.28
CA ILE A 98 -2.46 1.71 6.63
C ILE A 98 -1.44 0.63 6.27
N MET A 99 -1.33 -0.44 7.07
CA MET A 99 -0.30 -1.47 6.92
C MET A 99 -0.25 -2.11 5.53
N PRO A 100 -1.37 -2.52 4.89
CA PRO A 100 -1.34 -3.08 3.54
C PRO A 100 -0.77 -2.11 2.51
N LEU A 101 -1.12 -0.82 2.61
CA LEU A 101 -0.62 0.23 1.72
C LEU A 101 0.88 0.47 1.93
N PHE A 102 1.30 0.55 3.20
CA PHE A 102 2.70 0.74 3.56
C PHE A 102 3.57 -0.43 3.10
N MET A 103 3.13 -1.66 3.35
CA MET A 103 3.87 -2.86 2.97
C MET A 103 3.91 -3.05 1.45
N GLY A 104 2.83 -2.71 0.75
CA GLY A 104 2.83 -2.63 -0.70
C GLY A 104 3.88 -1.64 -1.22
N TRP A 105 3.87 -0.40 -0.72
CA TRP A 105 4.84 0.62 -1.11
C TRP A 105 6.28 0.19 -0.79
N LEU A 106 6.52 -0.34 0.41
CA LEU A 106 7.84 -0.77 0.88
C LEU A 106 8.40 -1.90 0.00
N SER A 107 7.56 -2.86 -0.37
CA SER A 107 7.95 -3.97 -1.26
C SER A 107 8.35 -3.46 -2.63
N VAL A 108 7.58 -2.54 -3.20
CA VAL A 108 7.93 -1.90 -4.48
C VAL A 108 9.21 -1.09 -4.35
N ALA A 109 9.37 -0.29 -3.29
CA ALA A 109 10.56 0.51 -3.04
C ALA A 109 11.82 -0.37 -2.93
N PHE A 110 11.72 -1.50 -2.23
CA PHE A 110 12.79 -2.47 -2.12
C PHE A 110 13.17 -3.05 -3.49
N ILE A 111 12.19 -3.54 -4.27
CA ILE A 111 12.45 -4.13 -5.59
C ILE A 111 13.04 -3.09 -6.55
N ARG A 112 12.46 -1.89 -6.56
CA ARG A 112 12.93 -0.74 -7.33
C ARG A 112 14.39 -0.42 -7.02
N THR A 113 14.73 -0.25 -5.75
CA THR A 113 16.07 0.18 -5.35
C THR A 113 17.10 -0.93 -5.59
N LYS A 114 16.80 -2.17 -5.18
CA LYS A 114 17.77 -3.27 -5.23
C LYS A 114 17.97 -3.84 -6.63
N TYR A 115 16.88 -4.04 -7.39
CA TYR A 115 16.94 -4.78 -8.66
C TYR A 115 16.83 -3.89 -9.89
N MET A 116 15.91 -2.91 -9.88
CA MET A 116 15.74 -2.02 -11.03
C MET A 116 16.87 -0.97 -11.10
N LEU A 117 17.14 -0.28 -9.99
CA LEU A 117 18.16 0.77 -9.93
C LEU A 117 19.55 0.26 -9.53
N LYS A 118 19.64 -0.96 -8.98
CA LYS A 118 20.90 -1.57 -8.51
C LYS A 118 21.66 -0.69 -7.51
N GLN A 119 20.92 -0.02 -6.63
CA GLN A 119 21.44 0.86 -5.59
C GLN A 119 21.51 0.15 -4.23
N GLU A 120 22.29 0.71 -3.31
CA GLU A 120 22.31 0.27 -1.92
C GLU A 120 20.98 0.55 -1.21
N LEU A 121 20.61 -0.35 -0.29
CA LEU A 121 19.39 -0.22 0.50
C LEU A 121 19.62 0.71 1.68
N ASN A 122 19.15 1.94 1.54
CA ASN A 122 19.06 2.92 2.61
C ASN A 122 17.79 3.77 2.41
N ILE A 123 17.40 4.51 3.44
CA ILE A 123 16.16 5.29 3.43
C ILE A 123 16.14 6.29 2.26
N THR A 124 17.25 6.98 2.02
CA THR A 124 17.39 7.95 0.92
C THR A 124 17.10 7.33 -0.44
N ASN A 125 17.64 6.15 -0.72
CA ASN A 125 17.43 5.46 -1.99
C ASN A 125 16.01 4.88 -2.12
N LEU A 126 15.42 4.40 -1.02
CA LEU A 126 14.05 3.86 -1.00
C LEU A 126 12.99 4.93 -1.32
N VAL A 127 13.17 6.16 -0.85
CA VAL A 127 12.22 7.28 -1.07
C VAL A 127 12.59 8.16 -2.27
N SER A 128 13.71 7.87 -2.94
CA SER A 128 14.22 8.69 -4.03
C SER A 128 13.21 8.85 -5.18
N GLY A 129 13.12 10.04 -5.75
CA GLY A 129 12.23 10.32 -6.89
C GLY A 129 10.74 10.49 -6.54
N ILE A 130 10.33 10.32 -5.27
CA ILE A 130 8.94 10.61 -4.85
C ILE A 130 8.64 12.10 -5.04
N THR A 131 9.53 12.99 -4.60
CA THR A 131 9.37 14.44 -4.81
C THR A 131 9.22 14.80 -6.28
N ASP A 132 9.99 14.14 -7.15
CA ASP A 132 9.91 14.36 -8.59
C ASP A 132 8.50 14.08 -9.10
N VAL A 133 7.83 13.01 -8.64
CA VAL A 133 6.44 12.66 -9.01
C VAL A 133 5.50 13.83 -8.77
N PHE A 134 5.51 14.40 -7.56
CA PHE A 134 4.65 15.53 -7.21
C PHE A 134 4.99 16.80 -7.99
N VAL A 135 6.28 17.07 -8.21
CA VAL A 135 6.70 18.19 -9.08
C VAL A 135 6.22 17.99 -10.51
N GLY A 136 6.28 16.75 -11.02
CA GLY A 136 5.79 16.38 -12.35
C GLY A 136 4.29 16.59 -12.49
N ILE A 137 3.51 16.11 -11.52
CA ILE A 137 2.06 16.32 -11.45
C ILE A 137 1.73 17.81 -11.36
N LYS A 138 2.42 18.57 -10.52
CA LYS A 138 2.24 20.02 -10.43
C LYS A 138 2.48 20.71 -11.78
N ASN A 139 3.56 20.32 -12.48
CA ASN A 139 3.91 20.92 -13.76
C ASN A 139 2.97 20.52 -14.89
N SER A 140 2.29 19.36 -14.84
CA SER A 140 1.31 18.98 -15.88
C SER A 140 0.06 19.86 -15.91
N PHE A 141 -0.17 20.67 -14.86
CA PHE A 141 -1.26 21.65 -14.83
C PHE A 141 -0.87 23.04 -15.36
N LYS A 142 0.42 23.26 -15.67
CA LYS A 142 0.83 24.49 -16.33
C LYS A 142 0.46 24.38 -17.80
N THR A 143 -0.38 25.28 -18.28
CA THR A 143 -0.64 25.43 -19.71
C THR A 143 0.65 25.90 -20.38
N SER A 144 1.00 25.33 -21.52
CA SER A 144 2.00 25.91 -22.41
C SER A 144 1.53 27.33 -22.73
N GLU A 145 2.19 28.34 -22.18
CA GLU A 145 2.08 29.70 -22.69
C GLU A 145 2.74 29.67 -24.08
N GLU A 146 1.92 29.61 -25.13
CA GLU A 146 2.32 30.04 -26.47
C GLU A 146 2.28 31.56 -26.56
#